data_AF-A0A1C4GMN5-F1
#
_entry.id   AF-A0A1C4GMN5-F1
#
_cell.length_a   1.000
_cell.length_b   1.000
_cell.length_c   1.000
_cell.angle_alpha   90.00
_cell.angle_beta   90.00
_cell.angle_gamma   90.00
#
_symmetry.space_group_name_H-M   'P 1'
#
loop_
_entity.id
_entity.type
_entity.pdbx_description
1 polymer ?
#
loop_
_entity_poly.entity_id
_entity_poly.type
_entity_poly.pdbx_seq_one_letter_code
_entity_poly.pdbx_strand_id
1 'polypeptide(L)'
;LRFMMTQMACSLKGVEPYQIGFKQASLYLTAQLSILPAVAPGKIPKLIKEILDMAESFVLPPRRVRHYPRAVKKKPQRYALRLPSKA
;
A
#
# COMPACT_ATOMS: atom_id res chain seq x y z
N LEU A 1 8.65 -7.77 -9.41
CA LEU A 1 7.65 -6.71 -9.12
C LEU A 1 7.91 -5.97 -7.82
N ARG A 2 7.89 -6.63 -6.64
CA ARG A 2 8.10 -5.95 -5.34
C ARG A 2 9.42 -5.16 -5.26
N PHE A 3 10.51 -5.70 -5.82
CA PHE A 3 11.79 -4.99 -5.88
C PHE A 3 11.71 -3.65 -6.64
N MET A 4 11.02 -3.61 -7.78
CA MET A 4 10.82 -2.35 -8.52
C MET A 4 9.97 -1.37 -7.71
N MET A 5 8.92 -1.84 -7.04
CA MET A 5 8.11 -0.98 -6.18
C MET A 5 8.89 -0.44 -4.98
N THR A 6 9.81 -1.23 -4.40
CA THR A 6 10.70 -0.72 -3.35
C THR A 6 11.65 0.33 -3.89
N GLN A 7 12.18 0.17 -5.11
CA GLN A 7 13.00 1.19 -5.75
C GLN A 7 12.20 2.48 -6.03
N MET A 8 10.96 2.36 -6.50
CA MET A 8 10.03 3.47 -6.69
C MET A 8 9.78 4.23 -5.38
N ALA A 9 9.59 3.52 -4.27
CA ALA A 9 9.43 4.17 -2.97
C ALA A 9 10.72 4.87 -2.52
N CYS A 10 11.87 4.21 -2.67
CA CYS A 10 13.17 4.77 -2.31
C CYS A 10 13.57 5.99 -3.17
N SER A 11 13.10 6.10 -4.42
CA SER A 11 13.33 7.30 -5.24
C SER A 11 12.54 8.51 -4.74
N LEU A 12 11.44 8.29 -4.03
CA LEU A 12 10.62 9.35 -3.44
C LEU A 12 11.11 9.68 -2.03
N LYS A 13 11.10 10.98 -1.69
CA LYS A 13 11.51 11.43 -0.36
C LYS A 13 10.40 11.15 0.66
N GLY A 14 10.70 10.31 1.65
CA GLY A 14 9.81 10.07 2.79
C GLY A 14 8.65 9.11 2.53
N VAL A 15 8.68 8.37 1.42
CA VAL A 15 7.67 7.36 1.10
C VAL A 15 8.21 5.98 1.47
N GLU A 16 7.47 5.26 2.30
CA GLU A 16 7.82 3.88 2.64
C GLU A 16 7.18 2.89 1.64
N PRO A 17 7.80 1.74 1.34
CA PRO A 17 7.30 0.83 0.29
C PRO A 17 5.85 0.37 0.45
N TYR A 18 5.32 0.29 1.67
CA TYR A 18 3.93 -0.09 1.92
C TYR A 18 2.92 1.02 1.57
N GLN A 19 3.39 2.27 1.41
CA GLN A 19 2.57 3.41 1.02
C GLN A 19 2.31 3.45 -0.48
N ILE A 20 2.98 2.62 -1.28
CA ILE A 20 2.67 2.47 -2.70
C ILE A 20 1.53 1.46 -2.89
N GLY A 21 0.53 1.85 -3.69
CA GLY A 21 -0.64 1.02 -4.00
C GLY A 21 -0.27 -0.23 -4.81
N PHE A 22 -0.35 -1.40 -4.18
CA PHE A 22 0.07 -2.67 -4.79
C PHE A 22 -0.64 -2.98 -6.12
N LYS A 23 -1.97 -2.95 -6.15
CA LYS A 23 -2.76 -3.31 -7.34
C LYS A 23 -2.37 -2.44 -8.54
N GLN A 24 -2.42 -1.13 -8.37
CA GLN A 24 -2.20 -0.19 -9.47
C GLN A 24 -0.75 -0.24 -9.98
N ALA A 25 0.22 -0.21 -9.06
CA ALA A 25 1.63 -0.32 -9.41
C ALA A 25 1.96 -1.68 -10.07
N SER A 26 1.37 -2.79 -9.58
CA SER A 26 1.57 -4.10 -10.20
C SER A 26 1.05 -4.16 -11.63
N LEU A 27 -0.14 -3.59 -11.88
CA LEU A 27 -0.77 -3.58 -13.20
C LEU A 27 0.08 -2.77 -14.19
N TYR A 28 0.55 -1.60 -13.76
CA TYR A 28 1.44 -0.76 -14.55
C TYR A 28 2.77 -1.47 -14.87
N LEU A 29 3.44 -2.03 -13.85
CA LEU A 29 4.71 -2.73 -14.05
C LEU A 29 4.55 -3.97 -14.93
N THR A 30 3.48 -4.76 -14.78
CA THR A 30 3.22 -5.91 -15.65
C THR A 30 2.98 -5.48 -17.10
N ALA A 31 2.28 -4.36 -17.31
CA ALA A 31 2.09 -3.82 -18.66
C ALA A 31 3.42 -3.41 -19.28
N GLN A 32 4.30 -2.72 -18.54
CA GLN A 32 5.61 -2.34 -19.07
C GLN A 32 6.52 -3.54 -19.35
N LEU A 33 6.50 -4.54 -18.48
CA LEU A 33 7.25 -5.78 -18.72
C LEU A 33 6.73 -6.56 -19.93
N SER A 34 5.43 -6.51 -20.21
CA SER A 34 4.86 -7.18 -21.39
C SER A 34 5.30 -6.55 -22.72
N ILE A 35 5.59 -5.24 -22.74
CA ILE A 35 6.02 -4.50 -23.93
C ILE A 35 7.55 -4.60 -24.13
N LEU A 36 8.29 -4.90 -23.06
CA LEU A 36 9.75 -4.90 -23.02
C LEU A 36 10.44 -5.73 -24.13
N PRO A 37 9.94 -6.92 -24.54
CA PRO A 37 10.54 -7.69 -25.64
C PRO A 37 10.53 -6.98 -27.00
N ALA A 38 9.60 -6.04 -27.22
CA ALA A 38 9.50 -5.28 -28.46
C ALA A 38 10.37 -4.02 -28.47
N VAL A 39 11.09 -3.73 -27.38
CA VAL A 39 11.86 -2.50 -27.21
C VAL A 39 13.35 -2.77 -27.44
N ALA A 40 14.00 -1.86 -28.18
CA ALA A 40 15.44 -1.91 -28.36
C ALA A 40 16.19 -1.83 -27.01
N PRO A 41 17.26 -2.62 -26.81
CA PRO A 41 17.93 -2.72 -25.51
C PRO A 41 18.52 -1.39 -25.02
N GLY A 42 18.98 -0.53 -25.94
CA GLY A 42 19.49 0.80 -25.61
C GLY A 42 18.46 1.74 -24.98
N LYS A 43 17.15 1.44 -25.11
CA LYS A 43 16.06 2.26 -24.53
C LYS A 43 15.66 1.79 -23.12
N ILE A 44 16.11 0.62 -22.67
CA ILE A 44 15.75 0.06 -21.35
C ILE A 44 16.09 1.03 -20.19
N PRO A 45 17.27 1.68 -20.13
CA PRO A 45 17.56 2.63 -19.05
C PRO A 45 16.61 3.82 -19.02
N LYS A 46 16.13 4.27 -20.19
CA LYS A 46 15.15 5.35 -20.29
C LYS A 46 13.78 4.90 -19.76
N LEU A 47 13.34 3.69 -20.10
CA LEU A 47 12.11 3.12 -19.56
C LEU A 47 12.15 2.98 -18.03
N ILE A 48 13.29 2.57 -17.47
CA ILE A 48 13.43 2.47 -16.01
C ILE A 48 13.27 3.84 -15.36
N LYS A 49 13.85 4.90 -15.95
CA LYS A 49 13.64 6.28 -15.47
C LYS A 49 12.17 6.69 -15.54
N GLU A 50 11.51 6.44 -16.67
CA GLU A 50 10.07 6.74 -16.85
C GLU A 50 9.19 6.01 -15.82
N ILE A 51 9.55 4.75 -15.49
CA ILE A 51 8.89 3.97 -14.44
C ILE A 51 9.08 4.64 -13.06
N LEU A 52 10.30 5.08 -12.73
CA LEU A 52 10.58 5.76 -11.46
C LEU A 52 9.90 7.13 -11.36
N ASP A 53 9.87 7.89 -12.46
CA ASP A 53 9.19 9.19 -12.52
C ASP A 53 7.67 9.04 -12.26
N MET A 54 7.08 7.88 -12.59
CA MET A 54 5.69 7.56 -12.26
C MET A 54 5.43 7.09 -10.83
N ALA A 55 6.45 6.94 -10.00
CA ALA A 55 6.28 6.48 -8.63
C ALA A 55 5.30 7.34 -7.82
N GLU A 56 5.32 8.67 -7.97
CA GLU A 56 4.46 9.60 -7.22
C GLU A 56 2.96 9.33 -7.42
N SER A 57 2.58 8.91 -8.63
CA SER A 57 1.19 8.62 -8.98
C SER A 57 0.60 7.42 -8.23
N PHE A 58 1.45 6.54 -7.71
CA PHE A 58 1.05 5.32 -7.02
C PHE A 58 1.05 5.47 -5.48
N VAL A 59 1.41 6.64 -4.94
CA VAL A 59 1.40 6.90 -3.51
C VAL A 59 -0.03 6.92 -2.99
N LEU A 60 -0.30 6.10 -1.98
CA LEU A 60 -1.60 6.03 -1.33
C LEU A 60 -1.82 7.30 -0.49
N PRO A 61 -3.06 7.82 -0.47
CA PRO A 61 -3.39 8.92 0.42
C PRO A 61 -3.20 8.52 1.88
N PRO A 62 -2.92 9.49 2.77
CA PRO A 62 -2.77 9.22 4.18
C PRO A 62 -4.02 8.56 4.75
N ARG A 63 -3.81 7.77 5.81
CA ARG A 63 -4.90 7.08 6.48
C ARG A 63 -5.90 8.10 7.02
N ARG A 64 -7.16 8.00 6.57
CA ARG A 64 -8.24 8.87 7.05
C ARG A 64 -8.40 8.75 8.57
N VAL A 65 -8.62 9.90 9.21
CA VAL A 65 -8.94 9.98 10.64
C VAL A 65 -10.28 9.29 10.89
N ARG A 66 -10.38 8.57 12.00
CA ARG A 66 -11.63 7.90 12.39
C ARG A 66 -12.57 8.91 13.02
N HIS A 67 -13.84 8.90 12.59
CA HIS A 67 -14.87 9.70 13.25
C HIS A 67 -15.25 9.12 14.63
N TYR A 68 -15.23 7.79 14.78
CA TYR A 68 -15.60 7.11 16.01
C TYR A 68 -14.39 6.36 16.60
N PRO A 69 -14.27 6.30 17.94
CA PRO A 69 -13.21 5.55 18.58
C PRO A 69 -13.32 4.05 18.25
N ARG A 70 -12.21 3.32 18.38
CA ARG A 70 -12.23 1.85 18.33
C ARG A 70 -13.01 1.36 19.56
N ALA A 71 -14.28 1.06 19.38
CA ALA A 71 -15.08 0.41 20.41
C ALA A 71 -14.98 -1.10 20.24
N VAL A 72 -14.54 -1.79 21.30
CA VAL A 72 -14.69 -3.24 21.42
C VAL A 72 -16.02 -3.48 22.11
N LYS A 73 -16.96 -4.16 21.44
CA LYS A 73 -18.19 -4.59 22.11
C LYS A 73 -17.79 -5.50 23.27
N LYS A 74 -18.38 -5.29 24.46
CA LYS A 74 -18.21 -6.23 25.57
C LYS A 74 -18.58 -7.63 25.08
N LYS A 75 -17.79 -8.62 25.49
CA LYS A 75 -18.11 -10.03 25.19
C LYS A 75 -19.54 -10.29 25.68
N PRO A 76 -20.45 -10.78 24.82
CA PRO A 76 -21.83 -11.02 25.22
C PRO A 76 -21.82 -12.03 26.36
N GLN A 77 -22.51 -11.68 27.45
CA GLN A 77 -22.62 -12.53 28.61
C GLN A 77 -23.92 -13.33 28.51
N ARG A 78 -23.79 -14.65 28.38
CA ARG A 78 -24.93 -15.58 28.16
C ARG A 78 -25.82 -15.75 29.40
N TYR A 79 -25.26 -15.57 30.60
CA TYR A 79 -25.95 -15.84 31.87
C TYR A 79 -25.77 -14.69 32.86
N ALA A 80 -26.78 -14.43 33.70
CA ALA A 80 -26.73 -13.37 34.71
C ALA A 80 -25.57 -13.58 35.71
N LEU A 81 -24.88 -12.50 36.08
CA LEU A 81 -23.95 -12.49 37.21
C LEU A 81 -24.73 -12.33 38.51
N ARG A 82 -24.27 -12.95 39.60
CA ARG A 82 -24.72 -12.61 40.94
C ARG A 82 -24.31 -11.17 41.25
N LEU A 83 -25.25 -10.35 41.72
CA LEU A 83 -24.92 -9.03 42.25
C LEU A 83 -24.06 -9.20 43.51
N PRO A 84 -23.05 -8.34 43.73
CA PRO A 84 -22.31 -8.34 44.99
C PRO A 84 -23.28 -7.99 46.14
N SER A 85 -23.16 -8.72 47.26
CA SER A 85 -23.91 -8.38 48.48
C SER A 85 -23.51 -6.98 48.94
N LYS A 86 -24.49 -6.12 49.23
CA LYS A 86 -24.20 -4.82 49.85
C LYS A 86 -23.41 -5.06 51.14
N ALA A 87 -22.23 -4.44 51.23
CA ALA A 87 -21.44 -4.36 52.45
C ALA A 87 -22.13 -3.45 53.48
#